data_AF-A0A932ZLF1-F1
#
_entry.id   AF-A0A932ZLF1-F1
#
_cell.length_a   1.000
_cell.length_b   1.000
_cell.length_c   1.000
_cell.angle_alpha   90.00
_cell.angle_beta   90.00
_cell.angle_gamma   90.00
#
_symmetry.space_group_name_H-M   'P 1'
#
loop_
_entity.id
_entity.type
_entity.pdbx_description
1 polymer ?
#
loop_
_entity_poly.entity_id
_entity_poly.type
_entity_poly.pdbx_seq_one_letter_code
_entity_poly.pdbx_strand_id
1 'polypeptide(L)'
;MPLLTAPYGEILAAMFGLIVGSFLNVVIHRMPLEQSIVKPRSYCPQCKHPIRWYDNIPLLSYLMLRGKCRDCQQAISIRYLLVEVLTGLVSLQTFLFFNRSPFFYFAYFCLLLAPLLAVIFIDLRHRIIPNAISLPGILVGTAVHYLDAPPGWELRTLLDSVIGILAGGGFLFLVAFAYEKIRKKEGLVSFIHLNKRFEERAVNPGNRFVLTPHCNGEKGHSDPCTHLQFFLTSSFDLSKKLVECV
;
A
#
# COMPACT_ATOMS: atom_id res chain seq x y z
N MET A 1 -35.52 3.14 6.17
CA MET A 1 -35.06 4.52 6.44
C MET A 1 -35.06 5.29 5.11
N PRO A 2 -35.95 6.26 4.90
CA PRO A 2 -36.16 6.89 3.59
C PRO A 2 -35.32 8.16 3.36
N LEU A 3 -34.18 8.34 4.02
CA LEU A 3 -33.35 9.55 3.85
C LEU A 3 -32.34 9.49 2.69
N LEU A 4 -32.36 8.41 1.89
CA LEU A 4 -31.55 8.18 0.69
C LEU A 4 -32.46 7.87 -0.51
N THR A 5 -33.42 8.76 -0.80
CA THR A 5 -34.24 8.62 -2.02
C THR A 5 -33.37 8.81 -3.26
N ALA A 6 -33.03 7.66 -3.87
CA ALA A 6 -32.42 7.36 -5.16
C ALA A 6 -32.49 8.46 -6.25
N PRO A 7 -31.68 9.52 -6.15
CA PRO A 7 -30.33 9.37 -6.74
C PRO A 7 -29.18 9.91 -5.86
N TYR A 8 -29.47 10.63 -4.78
CA TYR A 8 -28.42 11.35 -4.04
C TYR A 8 -27.44 10.41 -3.33
N GLY A 9 -27.93 9.29 -2.78
CA GLY A 9 -27.09 8.31 -2.09
C GLY A 9 -26.06 7.63 -2.98
N GLU A 10 -26.48 7.22 -4.17
CA GLU A 10 -25.65 6.57 -5.17
C GLU A 10 -24.55 7.51 -5.66
N ILE A 11 -24.92 8.76 -5.95
CA ILE A 11 -23.97 9.80 -6.37
C ILE A 11 -22.94 10.05 -5.28
N LEU A 12 -23.37 10.19 -4.02
CA LEU A 12 -22.46 10.40 -2.89
C LEU A 12 -21.54 9.19 -2.67
N ALA A 13 -22.06 7.96 -2.78
CA ALA A 13 -21.28 6.73 -2.67
C ALA A 13 -20.22 6.63 -3.79
N ALA A 14 -20.61 6.91 -5.03
CA ALA A 14 -19.68 6.92 -6.16
C ALA A 14 -18.60 8.00 -5.98
N MET A 15 -18.98 9.23 -5.62
CA MET A 15 -18.03 10.32 -5.35
C MET A 15 -17.06 9.96 -4.22
N PHE A 16 -17.56 9.37 -3.15
CA PHE A 16 -16.74 8.91 -2.04
C PHE A 16 -15.71 7.86 -2.49
N GLY A 17 -16.15 6.85 -3.27
CA GLY A 17 -15.25 5.86 -3.85
C GLY A 17 -14.20 6.46 -4.77
N LEU A 18 -14.54 7.48 -5.57
CA LEU A 18 -13.57 8.19 -6.41
C LEU A 18 -12.50 8.92 -5.58
N ILE A 19 -12.90 9.58 -4.49
CA ILE A 19 -11.98 10.26 -3.56
C ILE A 19 -11.05 9.24 -2.90
N VAL A 20 -11.61 8.14 -2.40
CA VAL A 20 -10.82 7.04 -1.81
C VAL A 20 -9.87 6.44 -2.85
N GLY A 21 -10.31 6.25 -4.10
CA GLY A 21 -9.48 5.76 -5.20
C GLY A 21 -8.28 6.68 -5.50
N SER A 22 -8.47 7.99 -5.47
CA SER A 22 -7.37 8.96 -5.61
C SER A 22 -6.36 8.86 -4.46
N PHE A 23 -6.82 8.62 -3.23
CA PHE A 23 -5.94 8.30 -2.11
C PHE A 23 -5.21 6.95 -2.30
N LEU A 24 -5.90 5.91 -2.78
CA LEU A 24 -5.29 4.60 -3.04
C LEU A 24 -4.15 4.69 -4.06
N ASN A 25 -4.23 5.57 -5.06
CA ASN A 25 -3.13 5.80 -6.00
C ASN A 25 -1.82 6.22 -5.28
N VAL A 26 -1.93 7.01 -4.21
CA VAL A 26 -0.77 7.39 -3.37
C VAL A 26 -0.25 6.17 -2.60
N VAL A 27 -1.15 5.40 -1.98
CA VAL A 27 -0.81 4.18 -1.22
C VAL A 27 -0.10 3.16 -2.11
N ILE A 28 -0.68 2.85 -3.27
CA ILE A 28 -0.15 1.87 -4.24
C ILE A 28 1.25 2.27 -4.72
N HIS A 29 1.49 3.57 -4.91
CA HIS A 29 2.80 4.03 -5.37
C HIS A 29 3.86 4.06 -4.26
N ARG A 30 3.49 4.52 -3.06
CA ARG A 30 4.45 4.83 -1.99
C ARG A 30 4.73 3.68 -1.03
N MET A 31 3.72 2.85 -0.73
CA MET A 31 3.86 1.77 0.25
C MET A 31 4.94 0.74 -0.14
N PRO A 32 5.03 0.27 -1.41
CA PRO A 32 6.10 -0.64 -1.84
C PRO A 32 7.51 -0.04 -1.76
N LEU A 33 7.59 1.30 -1.74
CA LEU A 33 8.85 2.06 -1.67
C LEU A 33 9.18 2.51 -0.24
N GLU A 34 8.40 2.08 0.75
CA GLU A 34 8.53 2.50 2.16
C GLU A 34 8.50 4.03 2.35
N GLN A 35 7.83 4.73 1.44
CA GLN A 35 7.72 6.19 1.49
C GLN A 35 6.52 6.61 2.36
N SER A 36 6.66 7.77 3.01
CA SER A 36 5.55 8.34 3.78
C SER A 36 4.35 8.65 2.88
N ILE A 37 3.18 8.15 3.30
CA ILE A 37 1.90 8.36 2.62
C ILE A 37 1.43 9.81 2.81
N VAL A 38 1.82 10.45 3.92
CA VAL A 38 1.35 11.79 4.31
C VAL A 38 2.20 12.91 3.70
N LYS A 39 3.52 12.76 3.67
CA LYS A 39 4.46 13.79 3.17
C LYS A 39 5.50 13.16 2.23
N PRO A 40 5.91 13.84 1.14
CA PRO A 40 5.47 15.15 0.63
C PRO A 40 4.11 15.07 -0.10
N ARG A 41 3.60 16.22 -0.57
CA ARG A 41 2.40 16.28 -1.43
C ARG A 41 2.61 15.48 -2.73
N SER A 42 1.52 15.12 -3.42
CA SER A 42 1.60 14.50 -4.75
C SER A 42 2.39 15.39 -5.72
N TYR A 43 3.29 14.80 -6.50
CA TYR A 43 4.13 15.50 -7.47
C TYR A 43 4.21 14.71 -8.78
N CYS A 44 4.51 15.39 -9.87
CA CYS A 44 4.73 14.71 -11.16
C CYS A 44 6.07 13.95 -11.13
N PRO A 45 6.12 12.67 -11.51
CA PRO A 45 7.37 11.89 -11.47
C PRO A 45 8.45 12.42 -12.42
N GLN A 46 8.06 13.12 -13.50
CA GLN A 46 8.99 13.63 -14.52
C GLN A 46 9.54 15.01 -14.17
N CYS A 47 8.68 16.00 -13.93
CA CYS A 47 9.11 17.38 -13.66
C CYS A 47 9.28 17.68 -12.17
N LYS A 48 8.87 16.77 -11.27
CA LYS A 48 8.90 16.93 -9.81
C LYS A 48 8.12 18.13 -9.26
N HIS A 49 7.35 18.83 -10.10
CA HIS A 49 6.48 19.91 -9.66
C HIS A 49 5.37 19.33 -8.78
N PRO A 50 5.07 19.93 -7.61
CA PRO A 50 3.90 19.56 -6.81
C PRO A 50 2.61 19.71 -7.63
N ILE A 51 1.75 18.68 -7.60
CA ILE A 51 0.46 18.69 -8.27
C ILE A 51 -0.47 19.65 -7.50
N ARG A 52 -1.07 20.58 -8.22
CA ARG A 52 -2.04 21.53 -7.66
C ARG A 52 -3.26 20.77 -7.14
N TRP A 53 -3.94 21.29 -6.12
CA TRP A 53 -5.03 20.56 -5.46
C TRP A 53 -6.17 20.19 -6.43
N TYR A 54 -6.52 21.07 -7.36
CA TYR A 54 -7.56 20.83 -8.37
C TYR A 54 -7.15 19.84 -9.47
N ASP A 55 -5.85 19.66 -9.72
CA ASP A 55 -5.36 18.64 -10.65
C ASP A 55 -5.40 17.23 -10.01
N ASN A 56 -5.75 17.11 -8.72
CA ASN A 56 -6.00 15.84 -8.03
C ASN A 56 -7.51 15.50 -7.94
N ILE A 57 -8.41 16.24 -8.59
CA ILE A 57 -9.85 15.91 -8.60
C ILE A 57 -10.05 14.62 -9.42
N PRO A 58 -10.55 13.53 -8.81
CA PRO A 58 -10.66 12.22 -9.47
C PRO A 58 -11.46 12.29 -10.77
N LEU A 59 -11.05 11.53 -11.80
CA LEU A 59 -11.59 11.49 -13.17
C LEU A 59 -11.54 12.82 -13.94
N LEU A 60 -12.00 13.91 -13.34
CA LEU A 60 -12.17 15.21 -13.97
C LEU A 60 -10.82 15.79 -14.39
N SER A 61 -9.82 15.76 -13.53
CA SER A 61 -8.50 16.31 -13.86
C SER A 61 -7.85 15.53 -15.02
N TYR A 62 -7.95 14.20 -15.01
CA TYR A 62 -7.42 13.35 -16.07
C TYR A 62 -8.08 13.63 -17.41
N LEU A 63 -9.42 13.77 -17.45
CA LEU A 63 -10.17 14.08 -18.66
C LEU A 63 -9.86 15.49 -19.18
N MET A 64 -9.86 16.50 -18.30
CA MET A 64 -9.57 17.90 -18.68
C MET A 64 -8.14 18.08 -19.20
N LEU A 65 -7.17 17.41 -18.58
CA LEU A 65 -5.76 17.45 -19.01
C LEU A 65 -5.44 16.46 -20.13
N ARG A 66 -6.45 15.70 -20.63
CA ARG A 66 -6.29 14.66 -21.66
C ARG A 66 -5.19 13.65 -21.31
N GLY A 67 -5.12 13.28 -20.03
CA GLY A 67 -4.13 12.35 -19.49
C GLY A 67 -2.69 12.86 -19.56
N LYS A 68 -2.45 14.19 -19.53
CA LYS A 68 -1.11 14.78 -19.52
C LYS A 68 -0.87 15.64 -18.29
N CYS A 69 0.39 15.77 -17.87
CA CYS A 69 0.76 16.74 -16.85
C CYS A 69 0.60 18.17 -17.39
N ARG A 70 0.06 19.09 -16.58
CA ARG A 70 -0.14 20.49 -16.97
C ARG A 70 1.17 21.19 -17.35
N ASP A 71 2.21 21.03 -16.53
CA ASP A 71 3.44 21.81 -16.67
C ASP A 71 4.43 21.18 -17.66
N CYS A 72 4.58 19.84 -17.68
CA CYS A 72 5.54 19.17 -18.57
C CYS A 72 4.93 18.40 -19.75
N GLN A 73 3.59 18.36 -19.88
CA GLN A 73 2.85 17.68 -20.95
C GLN A 73 3.12 16.16 -21.11
N GLN A 74 3.85 15.57 -20.17
CA GLN A 74 4.10 14.13 -20.16
C GLN A 74 2.81 13.35 -19.86
N ALA A 75 2.62 12.22 -20.54
CA ALA A 75 1.46 11.36 -20.33
C ALA A 75 1.43 10.78 -18.90
N ILE A 76 0.27 10.90 -18.25
CA ILE A 76 -0.07 10.27 -16.98
C ILE A 76 -0.57 8.85 -17.29
N SER A 77 -0.14 7.86 -16.50
CA SER A 77 -0.55 6.47 -16.73
C SER A 77 -2.06 6.30 -16.58
N ILE A 78 -2.69 5.56 -17.50
CA ILE A 78 -4.10 5.17 -17.43
C ILE A 78 -4.44 4.40 -16.14
N ARG A 79 -3.44 3.80 -15.47
CA ARG A 79 -3.64 3.09 -14.21
C ARG A 79 -4.24 3.98 -13.13
N TYR A 80 -3.88 5.26 -13.07
CA TYR A 80 -4.46 6.19 -12.09
C TYR A 80 -5.97 6.32 -12.27
N LEU A 81 -6.40 6.50 -13.53
CA LEU A 81 -7.83 6.54 -13.89
C LEU A 81 -8.52 5.21 -13.58
N LEU A 82 -7.91 4.08 -13.91
CA LEU A 82 -8.49 2.76 -13.64
C LEU A 82 -8.71 2.52 -12.15
N VAL A 83 -7.74 2.88 -11.29
CA VAL A 83 -7.88 2.74 -9.84
C VAL A 83 -9.04 3.60 -9.32
N GLU A 84 -9.15 4.85 -9.78
CA GLU A 84 -10.24 5.74 -9.39
C GLU A 84 -11.60 5.18 -9.82
N VAL A 85 -11.77 4.86 -11.11
CA VAL A 85 -13.03 4.31 -11.64
C VAL A 85 -13.42 3.03 -10.94
N LEU A 86 -12.50 2.07 -10.80
CA LEU A 86 -12.79 0.79 -10.17
C LEU A 86 -13.15 0.96 -8.68
N THR A 87 -12.46 1.84 -7.96
CA THR A 87 -12.79 2.12 -6.56
C THR A 87 -14.16 2.80 -6.43
N GLY A 88 -14.48 3.74 -7.32
CA GLY A 88 -15.81 4.36 -7.41
C GLY A 88 -16.92 3.35 -7.69
N LEU A 89 -16.71 2.45 -8.65
CA LEU A 89 -17.66 1.38 -8.99
C LEU A 89 -17.85 0.38 -7.85
N VAL A 90 -16.77 -0.05 -7.20
CA VAL A 90 -16.85 -0.96 -6.04
C VAL A 90 -17.58 -0.29 -4.88
N SER A 91 -17.35 1.01 -4.64
CA SER A 91 -18.08 1.79 -3.64
C SER A 91 -19.57 1.85 -3.94
N LEU A 92 -19.94 2.19 -5.18
CA LEU A 92 -21.34 2.24 -5.62
C LEU A 92 -22.00 0.87 -5.52
N GLN A 93 -21.35 -0.19 -6.00
CA GLN A 93 -21.86 -1.56 -5.91
C GLN A 93 -22.07 -1.96 -4.45
N THR A 94 -21.11 -1.64 -3.57
CA THR A 94 -21.25 -1.92 -2.15
C THR A 94 -22.48 -1.21 -1.58
N PHE A 95 -22.68 0.07 -1.91
CA PHE A 95 -23.84 0.84 -1.47
C PHE A 95 -25.18 0.24 -1.95
N LEU A 96 -25.25 -0.23 -3.20
CA LEU A 96 -26.46 -0.84 -3.77
C LEU A 96 -26.80 -2.20 -3.14
N PHE A 97 -25.79 -2.98 -2.74
CA PHE A 97 -25.98 -4.31 -2.15
C PHE A 97 -26.13 -4.27 -0.62
N PHE A 98 -25.50 -3.30 0.06
CA PHE A 98 -25.62 -3.15 1.51
C PHE A 98 -26.91 -2.41 1.87
N ASN A 99 -27.99 -3.15 2.10
CA ASN A 99 -29.26 -2.59 2.60
C ASN A 99 -29.28 -2.40 4.13
N ARG A 100 -28.11 -2.21 4.74
CA ARG A 100 -27.94 -2.00 6.20
C ARG A 100 -27.76 -0.49 6.47
N SER A 101 -27.17 -0.15 7.62
CA SER A 101 -26.88 1.26 7.94
C SER A 101 -25.74 1.82 7.06
N PRO A 102 -25.74 3.13 6.78
CA PRO A 102 -24.62 3.79 6.10
C PRO A 102 -23.28 3.57 6.81
N PHE A 103 -23.28 3.45 8.13
CA PHE A 103 -22.09 3.17 8.93
C PHE A 103 -21.46 1.82 8.56
N PHE A 104 -22.26 0.76 8.42
CA PHE A 104 -21.76 -0.55 8.00
C PHE A 104 -21.19 -0.51 6.58
N TYR A 105 -21.86 0.21 5.67
CA TYR A 105 -21.33 0.45 4.33
C TYR A 105 -19.93 1.09 4.36
N PHE A 106 -19.76 2.19 5.10
CA PHE A 106 -18.47 2.89 5.21
C PHE A 106 -17.39 2.00 5.82
N ALA A 107 -17.71 1.29 6.92
CA ALA A 107 -16.77 0.40 7.59
C ALA A 107 -16.34 -0.74 6.67
N TYR A 108 -17.28 -1.42 6.01
CA TYR A 108 -17.01 -2.54 5.12
C TYR A 108 -16.16 -2.10 3.92
N PHE A 109 -16.54 -1.01 3.26
CA PHE A 109 -15.82 -0.52 2.10
C PHE A 109 -14.39 -0.06 2.45
N CYS A 110 -14.23 0.77 3.49
CA CYS A 110 -12.93 1.36 3.83
C CYS A 110 -11.96 0.36 4.49
N LEU A 111 -12.46 -0.60 5.27
CA LEU A 111 -11.60 -1.52 6.03
C LEU A 111 -11.31 -2.82 5.28
N LEU A 112 -12.15 -3.22 4.32
CA LEU A 112 -11.98 -4.47 3.57
C LEU A 112 -11.76 -4.23 2.08
N LEU A 113 -12.71 -3.61 1.39
CA LEU A 113 -12.70 -3.56 -0.07
C LEU A 113 -11.63 -2.61 -0.63
N ALA A 114 -11.52 -1.37 -0.11
CA ALA A 114 -10.54 -0.42 -0.59
C ALA A 114 -9.08 -0.88 -0.34
N PRO A 115 -8.72 -1.43 0.84
CA PRO A 115 -7.40 -2.01 1.05
C PRO A 115 -7.14 -3.23 0.17
N LEU A 116 -8.15 -4.09 -0.08
CA LEU A 116 -8.02 -5.23 -0.99
C LEU A 116 -7.72 -4.78 -2.43
N LEU A 117 -8.41 -3.73 -2.91
CA LEU A 117 -8.09 -3.11 -4.20
C LEU A 117 -6.65 -2.60 -4.23
N ALA A 118 -6.18 -1.96 -3.17
CA ALA A 118 -4.79 -1.50 -3.08
C ALA A 118 -3.80 -2.67 -3.20
N VAL A 119 -4.04 -3.78 -2.49
CA VAL A 119 -3.21 -5.00 -2.57
C VAL A 119 -3.19 -5.56 -3.98
N ILE A 120 -4.33 -5.65 -4.67
CA ILE A 120 -4.40 -6.13 -6.06
C ILE A 120 -3.50 -5.28 -6.97
N PHE A 121 -3.58 -3.95 -6.89
CA PHE A 121 -2.79 -3.09 -7.76
C PHE A 121 -1.30 -3.06 -7.42
N ILE A 122 -0.96 -3.20 -6.13
CA ILE A 122 0.42 -3.34 -5.66
C ILE A 122 1.00 -4.65 -6.19
N ASP A 123 0.30 -5.77 -6.02
CA ASP A 123 0.73 -7.08 -6.49
C ASP A 123 0.89 -7.10 -8.03
N LEU A 124 -0.08 -6.56 -8.77
CA LEU A 124 0.00 -6.46 -10.24
C LEU A 124 1.20 -5.65 -10.75
N ARG A 125 1.77 -4.75 -9.94
CA ARG A 125 2.92 -3.92 -10.34
C ARG A 125 4.24 -4.45 -9.79
N HIS A 126 4.26 -4.79 -8.51
CA HIS A 126 5.46 -5.06 -7.74
C HIS A 126 5.61 -6.55 -7.42
N ARG A 127 4.55 -7.37 -7.60
CA ARG A 127 4.50 -8.79 -7.24
C ARG A 127 4.85 -9.03 -5.77
N ILE A 128 4.40 -8.12 -4.91
CA ILE A 128 4.55 -8.18 -3.46
C ILE A 128 3.18 -8.00 -2.81
N ILE A 129 2.96 -8.71 -1.71
CA ILE A 129 1.75 -8.60 -0.90
C ILE A 129 2.12 -7.90 0.43
N PRO A 130 1.71 -6.64 0.64
CA PRO A 130 2.09 -5.89 1.84
C PRO A 130 1.43 -6.46 3.09
N ASN A 131 2.23 -7.01 4.01
CA ASN A 131 1.74 -7.52 5.29
C ASN A 131 1.01 -6.44 6.12
N ALA A 132 1.42 -5.18 5.99
CA ALA A 132 0.77 -4.03 6.63
C ALA A 132 -0.70 -3.85 6.25
N ILE A 133 -1.14 -4.36 5.09
CA ILE A 133 -2.55 -4.38 4.69
C ILE A 133 -3.16 -5.77 4.93
N SER A 134 -2.46 -6.83 4.54
CA SER A 134 -3.02 -8.18 4.55
C SER A 134 -3.28 -8.72 5.97
N LEU A 135 -2.39 -8.51 6.94
CA LEU A 135 -2.57 -9.04 8.29
C LEU A 135 -3.75 -8.36 9.02
N PRO A 136 -3.86 -7.01 9.06
CA PRO A 136 -5.06 -6.37 9.58
C PRO A 136 -6.33 -6.76 8.82
N GLY A 137 -6.23 -6.92 7.48
CA GLY A 137 -7.34 -7.35 6.64
C GLY A 137 -7.89 -8.73 7.01
N ILE A 138 -7.03 -9.70 7.32
CA ILE A 138 -7.44 -11.03 7.80
C ILE A 138 -8.18 -10.92 9.13
N LEU A 139 -7.66 -10.13 10.08
CA LEU A 139 -8.28 -9.92 11.38
C LEU A 139 -9.67 -9.27 11.25
N VAL A 140 -9.74 -8.16 10.52
CA VAL A 140 -10.98 -7.41 10.32
C VAL A 140 -12.00 -8.24 9.53
N GLY A 141 -11.56 -8.97 8.49
CA GLY A 141 -12.44 -9.82 7.69
C GLY A 141 -13.05 -10.94 8.51
N THR A 142 -12.25 -11.59 9.37
CA THR A 142 -12.73 -12.61 10.30
C THR A 142 -13.71 -12.03 11.31
N ALA A 143 -13.42 -10.84 11.86
CA ALA A 143 -14.32 -10.17 12.79
C ALA A 143 -15.66 -9.80 12.14
N VAL A 144 -15.65 -9.26 10.92
CA VAL A 144 -16.88 -8.92 10.17
C VAL A 144 -17.69 -10.18 9.88
N HIS A 145 -17.07 -11.26 9.43
CA HIS A 145 -17.77 -12.51 9.15
C HIS A 145 -18.40 -13.13 10.42
N TYR A 146 -17.71 -13.02 11.56
CA TYR A 146 -18.25 -13.43 12.86
C TYR A 146 -19.46 -12.57 13.28
N LEU A 147 -19.37 -11.25 13.12
CA LEU A 147 -20.45 -10.33 13.51
C LEU A 147 -21.69 -10.44 12.60
N ASP A 148 -21.51 -10.88 11.36
CA ASP A 148 -22.60 -11.16 10.42
C ASP A 148 -23.16 -12.59 10.53
N ALA A 149 -22.68 -13.40 11.47
CA ALA A 149 -23.13 -14.77 11.66
C ALA A 149 -24.62 -14.83 12.08
N PRO A 150 -25.43 -15.72 11.48
CA PRO A 150 -26.75 -16.03 11.99
C PRO A 150 -26.70 -16.53 13.44
N PRO A 151 -27.69 -16.22 14.29
CA PRO A 151 -27.72 -16.70 15.67
C PRO A 151 -27.57 -18.22 15.76
N GLY A 152 -26.64 -18.71 16.60
CA GLY A 152 -26.35 -20.14 16.79
C GLY A 152 -25.39 -20.73 15.76
N TRP A 153 -24.88 -19.95 14.79
CA TRP A 153 -23.90 -20.39 13.79
C TRP A 153 -22.51 -19.79 14.03
N GLU A 154 -22.27 -19.16 15.18
CA GLU A 154 -21.05 -18.41 15.47
C GLU A 154 -19.81 -19.32 15.42
N LEU A 155 -19.90 -20.55 15.94
CA LEU A 155 -18.80 -21.50 15.88
C LEU A 155 -18.53 -22.00 14.44
N ARG A 156 -19.57 -22.12 13.61
CA ARG A 156 -19.44 -22.54 12.21
C ARG A 156 -18.78 -21.45 11.38
N THR A 157 -19.19 -20.18 11.54
CA THR A 157 -18.58 -19.07 10.80
C THR A 157 -17.12 -18.83 11.19
N LEU A 158 -16.75 -19.07 12.45
CA LEU A 158 -15.33 -19.10 12.86
C LEU A 158 -14.57 -20.23 12.18
N LEU A 159 -15.14 -21.45 12.15
CA LEU A 159 -14.53 -22.58 11.48
C LEU A 159 -14.34 -22.31 9.99
N ASP A 160 -15.35 -21.76 9.31
CA ASP A 160 -15.29 -21.39 7.90
C ASP A 160 -14.22 -20.32 7.64
N SER A 161 -14.06 -19.36 8.55
CA SER A 161 -13.00 -18.34 8.47
C SER A 161 -11.61 -18.96 8.63
N VAL A 162 -11.43 -19.87 9.58
CA VAL A 162 -10.16 -20.60 9.78
C VAL A 162 -9.84 -21.47 8.57
N ILE A 163 -10.84 -22.18 8.04
CA ILE A 163 -10.69 -22.96 6.80
C ILE A 163 -10.29 -22.05 5.64
N GLY A 164 -10.92 -20.87 5.50
CA GLY A 164 -10.56 -19.89 4.47
C GLY A 164 -9.12 -19.39 4.61
N ILE A 165 -8.67 -19.06 5.82
CA ILE A 165 -7.30 -18.63 6.10
C ILE A 165 -6.30 -19.75 5.78
N LEU A 166 -6.56 -20.97 6.23
CA LEU A 166 -5.68 -22.11 5.99
C LEU A 166 -5.68 -22.53 4.51
N ALA A 167 -6.83 -22.53 3.86
CA ALA A 167 -6.94 -22.86 2.44
C ALA A 167 -6.24 -21.82 1.58
N GLY A 168 -6.54 -20.52 1.76
CA GLY A 168 -5.92 -19.44 0.99
C GLY A 168 -4.44 -19.24 1.33
N GLY A 169 -4.15 -18.95 2.59
CA GLY A 169 -2.80 -18.68 3.06
C GLY A 169 -1.90 -19.91 3.01
N GLY A 170 -2.42 -21.08 3.40
CA GLY A 170 -1.69 -22.35 3.31
C GLY A 170 -1.40 -22.78 1.88
N PHE A 171 -2.35 -22.60 0.94
CA PHE A 171 -2.09 -22.88 -0.47
C PHE A 171 -0.98 -22.01 -1.03
N LEU A 172 -1.02 -20.69 -0.81
CA LEU A 172 0.03 -19.78 -1.27
C LEU A 172 1.38 -20.10 -0.63
N PHE A 173 1.40 -20.45 0.65
CA PHE A 173 2.59 -20.91 1.35
C PHE A 173 3.16 -22.20 0.74
N LEU A 174 2.31 -23.19 0.45
CA LEU A 174 2.72 -24.45 -0.17
C LEU A 174 3.31 -24.23 -1.56
N VAL A 175 2.70 -23.37 -2.38
CA VAL A 175 3.23 -23.01 -3.70
C VAL A 175 4.59 -22.33 -3.56
N ALA A 176 4.73 -21.38 -2.62
CA ALA A 176 6.00 -20.70 -2.36
C ALA A 176 7.10 -21.66 -1.87
N PHE A 177 6.76 -22.55 -0.95
CA PHE A 177 7.65 -23.57 -0.40
C PHE A 177 8.10 -24.57 -1.47
N ALA A 178 7.17 -25.08 -2.28
CA ALA A 178 7.47 -25.97 -3.39
C ALA A 178 8.37 -25.29 -4.43
N TYR A 179 8.09 -24.02 -4.76
CA TYR A 179 8.91 -23.24 -5.69
C TYR A 179 10.35 -23.09 -5.20
N GLU A 180 10.54 -22.77 -3.92
CA GLU A 180 11.87 -22.64 -3.30
C GLU A 180 12.64 -23.96 -3.34
N LYS A 181 11.97 -25.07 -2.98
CA LYS A 181 12.59 -26.40 -2.97
C LYS A 181 13.05 -26.86 -4.36
N ILE A 182 12.27 -26.55 -5.40
CA ILE A 182 12.59 -26.91 -6.78
C ILE A 182 13.71 -26.01 -7.34
N ARG A 183 13.66 -24.71 -7.08
CA ARG A 183 14.58 -23.74 -7.72
C ARG A 183 15.90 -23.54 -6.99
N LYS A 184 16.03 -23.97 -5.72
CA LYS A 184 17.23 -23.77 -4.86
C LYS A 184 17.74 -22.32 -4.84
N LYS A 185 16.89 -21.37 -5.21
CA LYS A 185 17.08 -19.94 -5.05
C LYS A 185 16.19 -19.54 -3.90
N GLU A 186 16.68 -18.67 -3.01
CA GLU A 186 15.88 -18.13 -1.92
C GLU A 186 14.53 -17.67 -2.47
N GLY A 187 13.47 -18.34 -2.03
CA GLY A 187 12.13 -18.15 -2.53
C GLY A 187 11.42 -17.01 -1.81
N LEU A 188 10.14 -16.81 -2.17
CA LEU A 188 9.21 -15.86 -1.56
C LEU A 188 9.17 -15.96 -0.01
N VAL A 189 9.46 -17.13 0.55
CA VAL A 189 9.48 -17.40 2.01
C VAL A 189 10.70 -16.78 2.71
N SER A 190 11.89 -16.76 2.08
CA SER A 190 13.07 -16.06 2.64
C SER A 190 12.86 -14.53 2.65
N PHE A 191 12.09 -14.01 1.70
CA PHE A 191 11.75 -12.58 1.63
C PHE A 191 10.89 -12.11 2.82
N ILE A 192 10.07 -12.98 3.41
CA ILE A 192 9.31 -12.69 4.65
C ILE A 192 10.29 -12.43 5.82
N HIS A 193 11.44 -13.11 5.85
CA HIS A 193 12.49 -12.86 6.84
C HIS A 193 13.28 -11.57 6.59
N LEU A 194 13.47 -11.19 5.32
CA LEU A 194 14.09 -9.91 4.97
C LEU A 194 13.19 -8.73 5.32
N ASN A 195 11.88 -8.83 5.06
CA ASN A 195 10.93 -7.75 5.39
C ASN A 195 10.89 -7.47 6.89
N LYS A 196 11.02 -8.51 7.73
CA LYS A 196 11.15 -8.36 9.19
C LYS A 196 12.44 -7.59 9.58
N ARG A 197 13.56 -7.83 8.89
CA ARG A 197 14.82 -7.07 9.08
C ARG A 197 14.74 -5.63 8.58
N PHE A 198 13.87 -5.34 7.60
CA PHE A 198 13.62 -3.98 7.12
C PHE A 198 12.66 -3.21 8.05
N GLU A 199 11.57 -3.84 8.53
CA GLU A 199 10.69 -3.27 9.55
C GLU A 199 11.45 -2.98 10.88
N GLU A 200 12.32 -3.89 11.32
CA GLU A 200 13.18 -3.67 12.51
C GLU A 200 14.16 -2.49 12.32
N ARG A 201 14.65 -2.25 11.09
CA ARG A 201 15.48 -1.08 10.76
C ARG A 201 14.69 0.23 10.73
N ALA A 202 13.44 0.20 10.25
CA ALA A 202 12.58 1.38 10.21
C ALA A 202 12.16 1.84 11.61
N VAL A 203 11.97 0.88 12.53
CA VAL A 203 11.63 1.15 13.93
C VAL A 203 12.86 1.52 14.78
N ASN A 204 14.06 1.02 14.44
CA ASN A 204 15.26 1.25 15.24
C ASN A 204 16.49 1.61 14.35
N PRO A 205 16.59 2.87 13.89
CA PRO A 205 17.63 3.29 12.93
C PRO A 205 19.07 3.27 13.49
N GLY A 206 19.25 2.94 14.77
CA GLY A 206 20.55 2.88 15.46
C GLY A 206 21.34 1.58 15.26
N ASN A 207 20.71 0.47 14.84
CA ASN A 207 21.40 -0.82 14.68
C ASN A 207 22.02 -0.97 13.29
N ARG A 208 23.13 -0.27 13.08
CA ARG A 208 23.97 -0.42 11.89
C ARG A 208 24.87 -1.66 12.06
N PHE A 209 24.43 -2.81 11.57
CA PHE A 209 25.36 -3.92 11.32
C PHE A 209 26.39 -3.45 10.28
N VAL A 210 27.62 -3.22 10.75
CA VAL A 210 28.79 -3.00 9.91
C VAL A 210 28.99 -4.27 9.10
N LEU A 211 28.64 -4.23 7.82
CA LEU A 211 29.17 -5.19 6.85
C LEU A 211 30.66 -4.87 6.74
N THR A 212 31.49 -5.50 7.55
CA THR A 212 32.92 -5.55 7.29
C THR A 212 33.09 -6.34 6.00
N PRO A 213 33.69 -5.76 4.94
CA PRO A 213 34.09 -6.56 3.80
C PRO A 213 35.18 -7.52 4.29
N HIS A 214 34.90 -8.81 4.23
CA HIS A 214 35.88 -9.86 4.47
C HIS A 214 36.83 -9.89 3.27
N CYS A 215 37.90 -9.10 3.31
CA CYS A 215 39.01 -9.24 2.37
C CYS A 215 39.89 -10.41 2.81
N ASN A 216 39.69 -11.57 2.18
CA ASN A 216 40.72 -12.61 2.10
C ASN A 216 41.69 -12.24 0.97
N GLY A 217 42.99 -12.17 1.27
CA GLY A 217 44.00 -11.86 0.27
C GLY A 217 45.40 -11.94 0.85
N GLU A 218 46.17 -12.90 0.37
CA GLU A 218 47.50 -13.27 0.81
C GLU A 218 48.57 -12.22 0.45
N LYS A 219 49.56 -12.10 1.35
CA LYS A 219 50.97 -11.72 1.16
C LYS A 219 51.32 -10.82 -0.04
N GLY A 220 51.58 -9.55 0.27
CA GLY A 220 52.85 -8.89 -0.07
C GLY A 220 52.95 -8.15 -1.40
N HIS A 221 52.57 -6.87 -1.42
CA HIS A 221 53.37 -5.79 -2.02
C HIS A 221 52.84 -4.42 -1.57
N SER A 222 53.75 -3.47 -1.42
CA SER A 222 53.59 -2.10 -0.90
C SER A 222 52.70 -1.21 -1.76
N ASP A 223 51.77 -0.46 -1.13
CA ASP A 223 51.62 1.02 -1.24
C ASP A 223 50.25 1.54 -0.71
N PRO A 224 50.15 2.82 -0.31
CA PRO A 224 49.36 3.26 0.86
C PRO A 224 47.88 3.54 0.58
N CYS A 225 47.06 3.21 1.59
CA CYS A 225 45.68 3.68 1.75
C CYS A 225 45.63 5.22 1.79
N THR A 226 45.48 5.85 0.64
CA THR A 226 45.17 7.29 0.55
C THR A 226 44.22 7.52 -0.62
N HIS A 227 43.22 8.38 -0.40
CA HIS A 227 42.12 8.79 -1.30
C HIS A 227 40.89 7.87 -1.40
N LEU A 228 39.99 7.98 -0.41
CA LEU A 228 38.70 8.68 -0.60
C LEU A 228 38.04 9.00 0.76
N GLN A 229 38.73 9.81 1.57
CA GLN A 229 38.09 10.56 2.64
C GLN A 229 37.84 11.97 2.10
N PHE A 230 36.61 12.23 1.66
CA PHE A 230 36.10 13.59 1.52
C PHE A 230 34.62 13.61 1.89
N PHE A 231 34.32 14.44 2.89
CA PHE A 231 33.00 14.82 3.41
C PHE A 231 32.25 13.86 4.35
N LEU A 232 32.85 13.61 5.51
CA LEU A 232 32.13 13.80 6.77
C LEU A 232 32.55 15.16 7.33
N THR A 233 31.64 16.14 7.30
CA THR A 233 31.36 17.15 8.35
C THR A 233 30.58 18.32 7.74
N SER A 234 29.25 18.24 7.81
CA SER A 234 28.45 19.38 8.26
C SER A 234 27.19 18.82 8.91
N SER A 235 27.25 18.71 10.24
CA SER A 235 26.18 19.11 11.16
C SER A 235 24.80 18.50 10.89
N PHE A 236 24.30 17.56 11.69
CA PHE A 236 23.82 17.88 13.04
C PHE A 236 23.11 19.26 13.11
N ASP A 237 22.16 19.53 12.20
CA ASP A 237 21.12 20.53 12.44
C ASP A 237 19.86 20.30 11.59
N LEU A 238 19.15 19.19 11.82
CA LEU A 238 17.76 19.04 11.37
C LEU A 238 16.87 18.22 12.32
N SER A 239 17.24 18.18 13.61
CA SER A 239 16.33 17.76 14.69
C SER A 239 15.93 18.89 15.65
N LYS A 240 16.33 20.15 15.39
CA LYS A 240 16.01 21.31 16.24
C LYS A 240 15.66 22.63 15.50
N LYS A 241 15.02 22.56 14.34
CA LYS A 241 14.17 23.65 13.79
C LYS A 241 12.75 23.10 13.61
N LEU A 242 11.93 23.21 14.65
CA LEU A 242 10.81 24.17 14.77
C LEU A 242 9.62 23.75 13.88
N VAL A 243 8.48 23.28 14.39
CA VAL A 243 7.53 23.91 15.34
C VAL A 243 7.08 25.32 14.93
N GLU A 244 7.65 25.94 13.91
CA GLU A 244 7.13 27.18 13.32
C GLU A 244 7.33 27.18 11.80
N CYS A 245 6.27 26.75 11.10
CA CYS A 245 5.80 27.29 9.82
C CYS A 245 4.50 26.54 9.51
N VAL A 246 3.42 27.05 10.12
CA VAL A 246 1.98 26.93 9.77
C VAL A 246 1.55 25.73 8.94
#